data_AF-A0A432UXJ6-F1
#
_entry.id   AF-A0A432UXJ6-F1
#
_cell.length_a   1.000
_cell.length_b   1.000
_cell.length_c   1.000
_cell.angle_alpha   90.00
_cell.angle_beta   90.00
_cell.angle_gamma   90.00
#
_symmetry.space_group_name_H-M   'P 1'
#
loop_
_entity.id
_entity.type
_entity.pdbx_description
1 polymer ?
#
loop_
_entity_poly.entity_id
_entity_poly.type
_entity_poly.pdbx_seq_one_letter_code
_entity_poly.pdbx_strand_id
1 'polypeptide(L)'
;MRYSAIILLSMLAANAYSDNKPLNVSLVDSAWDGQKVPAGQQCEKFGGAGSTPLLIVQQIPAGANAVVMEYSDRTYQAMDSGGHGKFGYRIPPSSSTVSIPSVTGHTFDLPKGFFLIEAQRAPTWDKEGAYLPPCSGGKGNEYYVTVKAVKEVDGGIREVLGETEVTLGKY
;
A
#
# COMPACT_ATOMS: atom_id res chain seq x y z
N MET A 1 25.19 -22.08 -59.27
CA MET A 1 24.13 -21.34 -58.56
C MET A 1 24.08 -21.88 -57.13
N ARG A 2 24.47 -21.08 -56.14
CA ARG A 2 24.42 -21.42 -54.71
C ARG A 2 23.41 -20.47 -54.07
N TYR A 3 22.29 -20.99 -53.58
CA TYR A 3 21.33 -20.21 -52.79
C TYR A 3 21.62 -20.45 -51.31
N SER A 4 22.05 -19.41 -50.62
CA SER A 4 22.19 -19.36 -49.17
C SER A 4 20.82 -19.11 -48.56
N ALA A 5 20.34 -20.02 -47.71
CA ALA A 5 19.13 -19.81 -46.91
C ALA A 5 19.49 -18.98 -45.66
N ILE A 6 18.90 -17.80 -45.54
CA ILE A 6 18.95 -16.98 -44.33
C ILE A 6 17.80 -17.43 -43.44
N ILE A 7 18.13 -18.08 -42.31
CA ILE A 7 17.16 -18.44 -41.27
C ILE A 7 17.03 -17.22 -40.35
N LEU A 8 15.91 -16.50 -40.46
CA LEU A 8 15.50 -15.50 -39.47
C LEU A 8 14.99 -16.23 -38.23
N LEU A 9 15.75 -16.18 -37.15
CA LEU A 9 15.34 -16.67 -35.84
C LEU A 9 14.54 -15.57 -35.13
N SER A 10 13.21 -15.68 -35.13
CA SER A 10 12.33 -14.78 -34.37
C SER A 10 12.43 -15.09 -32.88
N MET A 11 12.99 -14.16 -32.10
CA MET A 11 12.95 -14.23 -30.64
C MET A 11 11.54 -13.87 -30.16
N LEU A 12 10.78 -14.88 -29.71
CA LEU A 12 9.58 -14.67 -28.92
C LEU A 12 10.01 -14.23 -27.51
N ALA A 13 9.90 -12.94 -27.22
CA ALA A 13 10.00 -12.45 -25.85
C ALA A 13 8.73 -12.90 -25.10
N ALA A 14 8.88 -13.91 -24.23
CA ALA A 14 7.83 -14.28 -23.30
C ALA A 14 7.72 -13.17 -22.24
N ASN A 15 6.62 -12.41 -22.28
CA ASN A 15 6.25 -11.54 -21.17
C ASN A 15 5.91 -12.45 -19.99
N ALA A 16 6.81 -12.53 -19.00
CA ALA A 16 6.50 -13.14 -17.72
C ALA A 16 5.48 -12.24 -17.02
N TYR A 17 4.20 -12.62 -17.08
CA TYR A 17 3.20 -12.06 -16.20
C TYR A 17 3.53 -12.52 -14.78
N SER A 18 3.73 -11.57 -13.87
CA SER A 18 3.90 -11.86 -12.45
C SER A 18 2.54 -12.26 -11.89
N ASP A 19 2.33 -13.57 -11.68
CA ASP A 19 1.18 -14.10 -10.94
C ASP A 19 1.38 -13.78 -9.44
N ASN A 20 1.19 -12.51 -9.07
CA ASN A 20 1.18 -12.10 -7.67
C ASN A 20 0.00 -12.81 -6.98
N LYS A 21 0.29 -13.57 -5.91
CA LYS A 21 -0.76 -14.31 -5.19
C LYS A 21 -1.65 -13.32 -4.43
N PRO A 22 -2.98 -13.47 -4.45
CA PRO A 22 -3.85 -12.60 -3.69
C PRO A 22 -3.61 -12.80 -2.18
N LEU A 23 -3.47 -11.69 -1.46
CA LEU A 23 -3.46 -11.68 0.00
C LEU A 23 -4.90 -11.61 0.53
N ASN A 24 -5.12 -12.16 1.72
CA ASN A 24 -6.35 -11.91 2.47
C ASN A 24 -6.07 -10.87 3.56
N VAL A 25 -6.73 -9.72 3.49
CA VAL A 25 -6.54 -8.60 4.42
C VAL A 25 -7.87 -8.23 5.05
N SER A 26 -7.86 -8.07 6.37
CA SER A 26 -9.02 -7.65 7.15
C SER A 26 -8.70 -6.41 7.99
N LEU A 27 -9.67 -5.49 8.06
CA LEU A 27 -9.65 -4.32 8.92
C LEU A 27 -10.20 -4.75 10.28
N VAL A 28 -9.43 -4.57 11.36
CA VAL A 28 -9.82 -5.11 12.68
C VAL A 28 -10.92 -4.29 13.35
N ASP A 29 -10.91 -2.99 13.15
CA ASP A 29 -11.96 -2.11 13.65
C ASP A 29 -13.13 -2.10 12.66
N SER A 30 -14.29 -2.59 13.12
CA SER A 30 -15.53 -2.67 12.33
C SER A 30 -16.07 -1.32 11.88
N ALA A 31 -15.59 -0.21 12.46
CA ALA A 31 -15.94 1.13 11.96
C ALA A 31 -15.42 1.34 10.54
N TRP A 32 -14.31 0.69 10.16
CA TRP A 32 -13.82 0.67 8.78
C TRP A 32 -14.54 -0.42 7.99
N ASP A 33 -15.68 -0.05 7.40
CA ASP A 33 -16.57 -0.97 6.67
C ASP A 33 -16.42 -0.91 5.15
N GLY A 34 -15.47 -0.11 4.66
CA GLY A 34 -15.24 0.12 3.23
C GLY A 34 -16.29 1.02 2.56
N GLN A 35 -17.29 1.53 3.31
CA GLN A 35 -18.30 2.44 2.79
C GLN A 35 -17.97 3.88 3.15
N LYS A 36 -17.63 4.14 4.41
CA LYS A 36 -17.36 5.49 4.92
C LYS A 36 -16.13 5.51 5.82
N VAL A 37 -15.29 6.54 5.66
CA VAL A 37 -14.20 6.79 6.60
C VAL A 37 -14.80 7.08 7.99
N PRO A 38 -14.35 6.40 9.06
CA PRO A 38 -14.89 6.61 10.40
C PRO A 38 -14.74 8.06 10.86
N ALA A 39 -15.71 8.54 11.65
CA ALA A 39 -15.64 9.89 12.19
C ALA A 39 -14.38 10.09 13.04
N GLY A 40 -13.66 11.20 12.80
CA GLY A 40 -12.38 11.50 13.45
C GLY A 40 -11.17 10.91 12.72
N GLN A 41 -11.37 10.00 11.75
CA GLN A 41 -10.28 9.43 10.96
C GLN A 41 -9.88 10.28 9.74
N GLN A 42 -10.54 11.42 9.52
CA GLN A 42 -10.08 12.41 8.55
C GLN A 42 -8.86 13.21 9.03
N CYS A 43 -8.29 14.04 8.15
CA CYS A 43 -7.13 14.87 8.44
C CYS A 43 -7.44 16.03 9.42
N GLU A 44 -6.39 16.65 9.96
CA GLU A 44 -6.45 17.70 10.99
C GLU A 44 -7.10 18.98 10.46
N LYS A 45 -6.86 19.32 9.18
CA LYS A 45 -7.49 20.44 8.48
C LYS A 45 -9.02 20.43 8.57
N PHE A 46 -9.61 19.24 8.60
CA PHE A 46 -11.06 19.04 8.70
C PHE A 46 -11.47 18.45 10.05
N GLY A 47 -10.71 18.76 11.10
CA GLY A 47 -11.04 18.49 12.49
C GLY A 47 -10.90 17.04 12.92
N GLY A 48 -10.20 16.20 12.16
CA GLY A 48 -9.88 14.82 12.54
C GLY A 48 -8.50 14.69 13.18
N ALA A 49 -8.19 13.47 13.60
CA ALA A 49 -6.89 13.05 14.13
C ALA A 49 -6.58 11.63 13.64
N GLY A 50 -6.74 11.43 12.32
CA GLY A 50 -6.78 10.11 11.73
C GLY A 50 -5.50 9.30 11.85
N SER A 51 -5.69 7.99 11.82
CA SER A 51 -4.66 6.96 11.82
C SER A 51 -5.02 5.90 10.79
N THR A 52 -4.04 5.12 10.35
CA THR A 52 -4.35 3.96 9.52
C THR A 52 -5.11 2.89 10.33
N PRO A 53 -5.99 2.10 9.69
CA PRO A 53 -6.60 0.97 10.37
C PRO A 53 -5.55 -0.09 10.73
N LEU A 54 -5.78 -0.78 11.85
CA LEU A 54 -5.03 -1.99 12.18
C LEU A 54 -5.46 -3.10 11.21
N LEU A 55 -4.47 -3.74 10.57
CA LEU A 55 -4.69 -4.78 9.57
C LEU A 55 -4.31 -6.16 10.10
N ILE A 56 -5.05 -7.18 9.69
CA ILE A 56 -4.60 -8.57 9.73
C ILE A 56 -4.39 -9.02 8.30
N VAL A 57 -3.13 -9.34 7.96
CA VAL A 57 -2.72 -9.81 6.64
C VAL A 57 -2.44 -11.30 6.73
N GLN A 58 -3.08 -12.08 5.88
CA GLN A 58 -3.01 -13.54 5.80
C GLN A 58 -2.62 -13.98 4.39
N GLN A 59 -2.30 -15.27 4.26
CA GLN A 59 -1.85 -15.88 2.99
C GLN A 59 -0.59 -15.22 2.44
N ILE A 60 0.27 -14.74 3.33
CA ILE A 60 1.56 -14.13 2.96
C ILE A 60 2.43 -15.21 2.29
N PRO A 61 2.88 -15.01 1.04
CA PRO A 61 3.70 -15.99 0.33
C PRO A 61 5.05 -16.22 1.01
N ALA A 62 5.55 -17.46 0.93
CA ALA A 62 6.90 -17.78 1.36
C ALA A 62 7.92 -16.91 0.62
N GLY A 63 8.97 -16.49 1.34
CA GLY A 63 10.00 -15.59 0.80
C GLY A 63 9.73 -14.10 1.06
N ALA A 64 8.51 -13.73 1.45
CA ALA A 64 8.24 -12.38 1.93
C ALA A 64 8.88 -12.15 3.31
N ASN A 65 9.43 -10.95 3.50
CA ASN A 65 10.01 -10.50 4.78
C ASN A 65 9.53 -9.09 5.17
N ALA A 66 8.66 -8.47 4.37
CA ALA A 66 7.95 -7.26 4.73
C ALA A 66 6.57 -7.23 4.06
N VAL A 67 5.68 -6.41 4.62
CA VAL A 67 4.43 -5.99 3.99
C VAL A 67 4.48 -4.50 3.74
N VAL A 68 4.18 -4.05 2.52
CA VAL A 68 4.10 -2.65 2.13
C VAL A 68 2.65 -2.23 2.02
N MET A 69 2.33 -1.05 2.56
CA MET A 69 1.02 -0.43 2.44
C MET A 69 1.16 0.90 1.71
N GLU A 70 0.34 1.06 0.66
CA GLU A 70 0.25 2.29 -0.14
C GLU A 70 -1.15 2.86 0.03
N TYR A 71 -1.27 3.95 0.78
CA TYR A 71 -2.55 4.61 1.02
C TYR A 71 -2.84 5.62 -0.07
N SER A 72 -4.04 5.55 -0.64
CA SER A 72 -4.38 6.23 -1.89
C SER A 72 -5.77 6.86 -1.84
N ASP A 73 -5.96 7.86 -2.70
CA ASP A 73 -7.26 8.43 -3.06
C ASP A 73 -7.50 8.17 -4.56
N ARG A 74 -8.42 7.26 -4.88
CA ARG A 74 -8.70 6.84 -6.26
C ARG A 74 -9.32 7.94 -7.10
N THR A 75 -10.05 8.82 -6.45
CA THR A 75 -10.81 9.89 -7.09
C THR A 75 -10.00 11.17 -7.29
N TYR A 76 -8.79 11.22 -6.73
CA TYR A 76 -7.88 12.34 -6.89
C TYR A 76 -6.48 11.87 -7.30
N GLN A 77 -6.23 11.84 -8.61
CA GLN A 77 -5.06 11.23 -9.24
C GLN A 77 -3.70 11.62 -8.63
N ALA A 78 -3.53 12.87 -8.16
CA ALA A 78 -2.29 13.31 -7.53
C ALA A 78 -1.97 12.52 -6.23
N MET A 79 -3.02 12.06 -5.55
CA MET A 79 -2.97 11.33 -4.28
C MET A 79 -3.20 9.82 -4.45
N ASP A 80 -3.40 9.36 -5.68
CA ASP A 80 -3.50 7.95 -6.01
C ASP A 80 -2.12 7.26 -5.99
N SER A 81 -2.08 5.93 -6.02
CA SER A 81 -0.82 5.15 -6.01
C SER A 81 0.12 5.53 -4.85
N GLY A 82 -0.44 5.53 -3.63
CA GLY A 82 0.28 5.77 -2.37
C GLY A 82 0.50 7.24 -2.02
N GLY A 83 -0.23 8.18 -2.63
CA GLY A 83 -0.03 9.61 -2.40
C GLY A 83 -0.36 10.07 -0.97
N HIS A 84 -1.14 9.30 -0.21
CA HIS A 84 -1.37 9.53 1.22
C HIS A 84 -0.26 8.96 2.11
N GLY A 85 0.72 8.26 1.54
CA GLY A 85 1.86 7.68 2.26
C GLY A 85 2.12 6.24 1.86
N LYS A 86 3.41 5.89 1.80
CA LYS A 86 3.90 4.52 1.56
C LYS A 86 4.90 4.13 2.62
N PHE A 87 4.63 3.04 3.30
CA PHE A 87 5.54 2.49 4.30
C PHE A 87 5.38 0.99 4.40
N GLY A 88 6.44 0.33 4.83
CA GLY A 88 6.45 -1.11 5.04
C GLY A 88 6.55 -1.46 6.51
N TYR A 89 6.15 -2.69 6.82
CA TYR A 89 6.27 -3.33 8.13
C TYR A 89 7.06 -4.63 7.98
N ARG A 90 8.20 -4.74 8.66
CA ARG A 90 9.04 -5.94 8.61
C ARG A 90 8.40 -7.08 9.38
N ILE A 91 8.44 -8.26 8.77
CA ILE A 91 7.89 -9.48 9.35
C ILE A 91 8.97 -10.55 9.47
N PRO A 92 8.84 -11.49 10.41
CA PRO A 92 9.70 -12.66 10.44
C PRO A 92 9.65 -13.41 9.10
N PRO A 93 10.78 -13.97 8.62
CA PRO A 93 10.77 -14.83 7.45
C PRO A 93 9.76 -15.98 7.59
N SER A 94 9.09 -16.32 6.50
CA SER A 94 8.09 -17.41 6.44
C SER A 94 6.81 -17.20 7.26
N SER A 95 6.56 -15.99 7.79
CA SER A 95 5.25 -15.64 8.35
C SER A 95 4.16 -15.77 7.29
N SER A 96 3.12 -16.54 7.57
CA SER A 96 1.92 -16.65 6.72
C SER A 96 0.80 -15.69 7.14
N THR A 97 0.92 -15.09 8.33
CA THR A 97 -0.02 -14.12 8.90
C THR A 97 0.73 -13.10 9.75
N VAL A 98 0.26 -11.84 9.73
CA VAL A 98 0.77 -10.78 10.61
C VAL A 98 -0.34 -9.80 10.99
N SER A 99 -0.22 -9.23 12.20
CA SER A 99 -0.97 -8.04 12.60
C SER A 99 -0.11 -6.80 12.40
N ILE A 100 -0.61 -5.85 11.62
CA ILE A 100 0.05 -4.58 11.31
C ILE A 100 -0.58 -3.49 12.18
N PRO A 101 0.18 -2.86 13.08
CA PRO A 101 -0.34 -1.80 13.94
C PRO A 101 -0.84 -0.59 13.16
N SER A 102 -1.75 0.19 13.76
CA SER A 102 -2.10 1.51 13.26
C SER A 102 -0.90 2.46 13.29
N VAL A 103 -0.82 3.34 12.29
CA VAL A 103 0.14 4.45 12.20
C VAL A 103 -0.63 5.76 12.33
N THR A 104 -0.23 6.60 13.28
CA THR A 104 -0.82 7.92 13.48
C THR A 104 -0.51 8.83 12.29
N GLY A 105 -1.50 9.58 11.82
CA GLY A 105 -1.33 10.58 10.77
C GLY A 105 -0.51 11.79 11.22
N HIS A 106 -0.03 12.56 10.26
CA HIS A 106 0.68 13.83 10.50
C HIS A 106 1.86 13.74 11.49
N THR A 107 2.56 12.61 11.48
CA THR A 107 3.83 12.42 12.16
C THR A 107 4.75 11.55 11.31
N PHE A 108 6.06 11.70 11.50
CA PHE A 108 7.08 10.79 10.96
C PHE A 108 7.51 9.73 11.99
N ASP A 109 6.98 9.79 13.21
CA ASP A 109 7.24 8.82 14.26
C ASP A 109 6.48 7.52 13.98
N LEU A 110 7.12 6.66 13.19
CA LEU A 110 6.57 5.35 12.86
C LEU A 110 6.76 4.37 14.02
N PRO A 111 5.74 3.53 14.34
CA PRO A 111 5.89 2.49 15.35
C PRO A 111 7.03 1.52 15.02
N LYS A 112 7.53 0.81 16.05
CA LYS A 112 8.59 -0.19 15.87
C LYS A 112 8.21 -1.24 14.81
N GLY A 113 9.14 -1.54 13.91
CA GLY A 113 8.96 -2.52 12.83
C GLY A 113 8.59 -1.88 11.49
N PHE A 114 8.11 -0.64 11.50
CA PHE A 114 7.87 0.11 10.28
C PHE A 114 9.14 0.72 9.69
N PHE A 115 9.09 0.97 8.38
CA PHE A 115 10.06 1.78 7.65
C PHE A 115 9.33 2.62 6.60
N LEU A 116 9.75 3.87 6.46
CA LEU A 116 9.18 4.79 5.47
C LEU A 116 9.73 4.47 4.07
N ILE A 117 8.85 4.48 3.06
CA ILE A 117 9.22 4.36 1.65
C ILE A 117 9.03 5.72 0.96
N GLU A 118 7.87 6.33 1.12
CA GLU A 118 7.52 7.64 0.56
C GLU A 118 6.56 8.33 1.53
N ALA A 119 6.85 9.58 1.90
CA ALA A 119 5.92 10.40 2.66
C ALA A 119 4.72 10.81 1.79
N GLN A 120 3.64 11.27 2.44
CA GLN A 120 2.48 11.83 1.75
C GLN A 120 2.85 13.04 0.85
N ARG A 121 2.09 13.26 -0.22
CA ARG A 121 2.42 14.22 -1.30
C ARG A 121 1.87 15.64 -1.14
N ALA A 122 1.09 15.91 -0.10
CA ALA A 122 0.44 17.20 0.15
C ALA A 122 0.86 17.86 1.50
N PRO A 123 2.17 18.02 1.80
CA PRO A 123 2.66 18.57 3.08
C PRO A 123 2.31 20.03 3.35
N THR A 124 1.79 20.74 2.36
CA THR A 124 1.32 22.12 2.50
C THR A 124 -0.20 22.23 2.52
N TRP A 125 -0.92 21.15 2.24
CA TRP A 125 -2.39 21.13 2.29
C TRP A 125 -2.89 21.00 3.72
N ASP A 126 -2.24 20.13 4.49
CA ASP A 126 -2.39 19.93 5.93
C ASP A 126 -1.01 19.67 6.56
N LYS A 127 -0.96 19.33 7.85
CA LYS A 127 0.26 18.98 8.56
C LYS A 127 1.00 17.82 7.90
N GLU A 128 2.32 17.92 7.78
CA GLU A 128 3.15 16.88 7.17
C GLU A 128 3.28 15.61 8.04
N GLY A 129 3.66 14.49 7.41
CA GLY A 129 3.93 13.23 8.09
C GLY A 129 4.18 12.08 7.11
N ALA A 130 4.39 10.87 7.64
CA ALA A 130 4.47 9.66 6.83
C ALA A 130 3.13 9.30 6.18
N TYR A 131 2.04 9.55 6.91
CA TYR A 131 0.66 9.30 6.48
C TYR A 131 -0.17 10.59 6.56
N LEU A 132 -0.89 10.91 5.49
CA LEU A 132 -1.97 11.89 5.47
C LEU A 132 -3.30 11.13 5.55
N PRO A 133 -4.10 11.28 6.61
CA PRO A 133 -5.45 10.72 6.66
C PRO A 133 -6.36 11.28 5.55
N PRO A 134 -7.52 10.67 5.26
CA PRO A 134 -8.50 11.20 4.30
C PRO A 134 -8.73 12.71 4.46
N CYS A 135 -8.52 13.47 3.38
CA CYS A 135 -8.39 14.94 3.46
C CYS A 135 -9.08 15.70 2.31
N SER A 136 -10.16 15.13 1.78
CA SER A 136 -10.99 15.73 0.73
C SER A 136 -11.90 16.87 1.22
N GLY A 137 -12.18 16.91 2.53
CA GLY A 137 -13.10 17.87 3.14
C GLY A 137 -14.58 17.53 2.96
N GLY A 138 -14.93 16.25 2.95
CA GLY A 138 -16.33 15.82 2.82
C GLY A 138 -16.83 15.73 1.38
N LYS A 139 -15.93 15.65 0.39
CA LYS A 139 -16.28 15.68 -1.05
C LYS A 139 -16.64 14.30 -1.62
N GLY A 140 -16.59 13.25 -0.81
CA GLY A 140 -16.95 11.89 -1.22
C GLY A 140 -15.85 11.17 -2.01
N ASN A 141 -14.59 11.52 -1.77
CA ASN A 141 -13.44 10.87 -2.37
C ASN A 141 -13.30 9.43 -1.88
N GLU A 142 -12.78 8.54 -2.73
CA GLU A 142 -12.66 7.10 -2.46
C GLU A 142 -11.26 6.72 -2.00
N TYR A 143 -11.15 6.26 -0.75
CA TYR A 143 -9.88 5.90 -0.12
C TYR A 143 -9.68 4.39 -0.08
N TYR A 144 -8.46 3.97 -0.37
CA TYR A 144 -8.07 2.57 -0.35
C TYR A 144 -6.62 2.39 0.08
N VAL A 145 -6.26 1.16 0.45
CA VAL A 145 -4.88 0.75 0.69
C VAL A 145 -4.54 -0.44 -0.20
N THR A 146 -3.45 -0.31 -0.94
CA THR A 146 -2.82 -1.46 -1.62
C THR A 146 -1.85 -2.12 -0.67
N VAL A 147 -2.01 -3.41 -0.42
CA VAL A 147 -1.19 -4.20 0.51
C VAL A 147 -0.38 -5.20 -0.28
N LYS A 148 0.95 -5.14 -0.16
CA LYS A 148 1.90 -5.96 -0.90
C LYS A 148 2.77 -6.76 0.05
N ALA A 149 2.83 -8.08 -0.11
CA ALA A 149 3.85 -8.91 0.52
C ALA A 149 5.10 -8.87 -0.38
N VAL A 150 6.24 -8.47 0.19
CA VAL A 150 7.44 -8.19 -0.59
C VAL A 150 8.67 -8.89 -0.05
N LYS A 151 9.64 -9.08 -0.94
CA LYS A 151 11.02 -9.37 -0.58
C LYS A 151 11.83 -8.07 -0.56
N GLU A 152 12.14 -7.61 0.64
CA GLU A 152 13.02 -6.49 0.93
C GLU A 152 14.47 -6.97 1.09
N VAL A 153 15.41 -6.35 0.38
CA VAL A 153 16.84 -6.65 0.48
C VAL A 153 17.63 -5.35 0.43
N ASP A 154 18.48 -5.13 1.43
CA ASP A 154 19.34 -3.95 1.60
C ASP A 154 18.57 -2.62 1.64
N GLY A 155 17.38 -2.61 2.24
CA GLY A 155 16.49 -1.45 2.34
C GLY A 155 15.59 -1.24 1.12
N GLY A 156 15.73 -2.06 0.07
CA GLY A 156 14.97 -1.92 -1.18
C GLY A 156 13.99 -3.07 -1.42
N ILE A 157 12.82 -2.75 -1.98
CA ILE A 157 11.86 -3.74 -2.46
C ILE A 157 12.40 -4.36 -3.75
N ARG A 158 12.68 -5.67 -3.73
CA ARG A 158 13.21 -6.41 -4.89
C ARG A 158 12.13 -7.11 -5.68
N GLU A 159 11.10 -7.59 -5.00
CA GLU A 159 10.06 -8.43 -5.58
C GLU A 159 8.75 -8.24 -4.81
N VAL A 160 7.63 -8.19 -5.54
CA VAL A 160 6.27 -8.28 -5.00
C VAL A 160 5.82 -9.72 -5.20
N LEU A 161 5.51 -10.40 -4.10
CA LEU A 161 5.18 -11.83 -4.10
C LEU A 161 3.67 -12.07 -4.02
N GLY A 162 2.96 -11.11 -3.46
CA GLY A 162 1.51 -11.13 -3.35
C GLY A 162 0.98 -9.73 -3.10
N GLU A 163 -0.26 -9.50 -3.52
CA GLU A 163 -0.87 -8.18 -3.47
C GLU A 163 -2.38 -8.31 -3.33
N THR A 164 -2.99 -7.35 -2.65
CA THR A 164 -4.43 -7.15 -2.67
C THR A 164 -4.71 -5.67 -2.42
N GLU A 165 -5.97 -5.30 -2.64
CA GLU A 165 -6.46 -3.96 -2.39
C GLU A 165 -7.62 -4.01 -1.41
N VAL A 166 -7.66 -3.05 -0.48
CA VAL A 166 -8.73 -2.92 0.51
C VAL A 166 -9.30 -1.52 0.46
N THR A 167 -10.60 -1.43 0.17
CA THR A 167 -11.35 -0.18 0.27
C THR A 167 -11.46 0.24 1.74
N LEU A 168 -11.11 1.48 2.04
CA LEU A 168 -11.24 2.06 3.38
C LEU A 168 -12.56 2.79 3.56
N GLY A 169 -13.06 3.42 2.49
CA GLY A 169 -14.36 4.08 2.44
C GLY A 169 -14.29 5.45 1.79
N LYS A 170 -15.39 6.19 1.88
CA LYS A 170 -15.52 7.53 1.32
C LYS A 170 -15.42 8.62 2.39
N TYR A 171 -14.77 9.73 2.06
CA TYR A 171 -14.79 10.98 2.82
C TYR A 171 -14.97 12.16 1.89
#